data_AF-A0A955LMR3-F1
#
_entry.id   AF-A0A955LMR3-F1
#
_cell.length_a   1.000
_cell.length_b   1.000
_cell.length_c   1.000
_cell.angle_alpha   90.00
_cell.angle_beta   90.00
_cell.angle_gamma   90.00
#
_symmetry.space_group_name_H-M   'P 1'
#
loop_
_entity.id
_entity.type
_entity.pdbx_description
1 polymer ?
#
loop_
_entity_poly.entity_id
_entity_poly.type
_entity_poly.pdbx_seq_one_letter_code
_entity_poly.pdbx_strand_id
1 'polypeptide(L)'
;MSEIEFEHHFHGRGEILDLLKKRVGGLKEGYRQNVALIGYRHVGKTAVLQEFLHNLDDSKVTPVYLDLENKDIFYFFQKFSASLLYHFLKNRGQPVHDDLNLLLEEAKPYLPETVEVIRNIQLNLGKGKMASSFFGLMTVPEIYTYESGQFCVLIFDEFQVLDEFGVPDVFTSLSSKIMTQKNCLYILSSSYKYSAQKILAEKLSLLFGNFEMVEMDAFDHRHSQDFIEHLLEGHKIGNQLCHFLTEFTGGYPLYLQLVCREVMNLRARFQQSEIYLPLIAKAVENTLFDRWGVISRHFELIMNELCLGKGNRVAGPVLIALANGLQRNEELLDEVDINKAQLTKSLRRLQDEGIIFRNGKLHYFKDKLFRYWIKFVFQRRLNEIELTPDKQRQQFRAEFQLYVENFQDTSQKAFSSRILELLNCLVNESLDLNGRKYRLPSFRDLSPATVADEHGLLIDVIQAHTDNSTWLIVLKEDGFKEQDVSAIVAEAKRLERKPEKCLMISLSELDQHTRLRALQERFWIWNEEEIKALVTLFDKPSILR
;
A
#
# COMPACT_ATOMS: atom_id res chain seq x y z
N MET A 1 -6.65 -1.85 23.92
CA MET A 1 -6.71 -0.42 23.56
C MET A 1 -8.00 0.12 24.12
N SER A 2 -7.93 1.17 24.93
CA SER A 2 -9.13 1.80 25.49
C SER A 2 -9.85 2.64 24.43
N GLU A 3 -11.16 2.88 24.59
CA GLU A 3 -12.00 3.66 23.64
C GLU A 3 -11.40 5.04 23.29
N ILE A 4 -10.67 5.66 24.23
CA ILE A 4 -10.04 6.97 24.08
C ILE A 4 -8.76 6.94 23.21
N GLU A 5 -8.10 5.78 23.08
CA GLU A 5 -6.91 5.64 22.22
C GLU A 5 -7.28 5.51 20.73
N PHE A 6 -8.53 5.15 20.39
CA PHE A 6 -8.90 4.92 18.99
C PHE A 6 -9.27 6.22 18.25
N GLU A 7 -10.07 7.10 18.88
CA GLU A 7 -10.52 8.37 18.28
C GLU A 7 -9.38 9.34 17.95
N HIS A 8 -8.24 9.27 18.64
CA HIS A 8 -7.07 10.14 18.40
C HIS A 8 -6.08 9.61 17.35
N HIS A 9 -6.35 8.48 16.69
CA HIS A 9 -5.35 7.81 15.84
C HIS A 9 -5.80 7.55 14.40
N PHE A 10 -7.08 7.76 14.06
CA PHE A 10 -7.55 7.64 12.69
C PHE A 10 -7.52 8.99 11.97
N HIS A 11 -6.87 9.05 10.80
CA HIS A 11 -6.75 10.27 10.00
C HIS A 11 -6.86 9.97 8.50
N GLY A 12 -7.50 10.87 7.77
CA GLY A 12 -7.70 10.75 6.32
C GLY A 12 -8.67 9.63 5.91
N ARG A 13 -8.62 9.21 4.65
CA ARG A 13 -9.47 8.15 4.06
C ARG A 13 -10.98 8.40 4.14
N GLY A 14 -11.40 9.66 4.27
CA GLY A 14 -12.81 10.06 4.31
C GLY A 14 -13.61 9.50 3.14
N GLU A 15 -13.04 9.53 1.93
CA GLU A 15 -13.68 8.98 0.72
C GLU A 15 -14.03 7.49 0.85
N ILE A 16 -13.18 6.69 1.49
CA ILE A 16 -13.41 5.25 1.68
C ILE A 16 -14.48 5.04 2.76
N LEU A 17 -14.41 5.79 3.87
CA LEU A 17 -15.43 5.71 4.91
C LEU A 17 -16.81 6.13 4.38
N ASP A 18 -16.87 7.21 3.61
CA ASP A 18 -18.10 7.71 2.98
C ASP A 18 -18.64 6.71 1.97
N LEU A 19 -17.75 6.05 1.21
CA LEU A 19 -18.14 4.94 0.34
C LEU A 19 -18.79 3.81 1.13
N LEU A 20 -18.14 3.31 2.19
CA LEU A 20 -18.68 2.21 3.00
C LEU A 20 -20.04 2.59 3.63
N LYS A 21 -20.17 3.80 4.17
CA LYS A 21 -21.45 4.34 4.69
C LYS A 21 -22.52 4.40 3.60
N LYS A 22 -22.18 4.89 2.40
CA LYS A 22 -23.08 4.92 1.24
C LYS A 22 -23.53 3.53 0.83
N ARG A 23 -22.67 2.52 0.90
CA ARG A 23 -23.00 1.11 0.56
C ARG A 23 -23.98 0.50 1.56
N VAL A 24 -23.83 0.80 2.86
CA VAL A 24 -24.84 0.42 3.87
C VAL A 24 -26.17 1.15 3.64
N GLY A 25 -26.13 2.44 3.30
CA GLY A 25 -27.33 3.20 2.93
C GLY A 25 -28.06 2.56 1.75
N GLY A 26 -27.34 2.29 0.66
CA GLY A 26 -27.87 1.63 -0.53
C GLY A 26 -28.46 0.24 -0.24
N LEU A 27 -27.83 -0.56 0.63
CA LEU A 27 -28.36 -1.87 1.03
C LEU A 27 -29.79 -1.76 1.57
N LYS A 28 -30.06 -0.76 2.42
CA LYS A 28 -31.39 -0.52 3.00
C LYS A 28 -32.42 -0.05 1.96
N GLU A 29 -31.96 0.58 0.89
CA GLU A 29 -32.77 1.04 -0.24
C GLU A 29 -32.95 -0.04 -1.32
N GLY A 30 -32.39 -1.24 -1.12
CA GLY A 30 -32.48 -2.36 -2.06
C GLY A 30 -31.41 -2.35 -3.16
N TYR A 31 -30.45 -1.41 -3.12
CA TYR A 31 -29.28 -1.40 -4.00
C TYR A 31 -28.05 -1.95 -3.28
N ARG A 32 -27.68 -3.19 -3.61
CA ARG A 32 -26.51 -3.83 -3.00
C ARG A 32 -25.31 -3.81 -3.95
N GLN A 33 -24.21 -3.25 -3.46
CA GLN A 33 -22.88 -3.33 -4.06
C GLN A 33 -21.88 -3.70 -2.99
N ASN A 34 -21.25 -4.87 -3.11
CA ASN A 34 -20.22 -5.34 -2.19
C ASN A 34 -18.90 -4.60 -2.44
N VAL A 35 -18.01 -4.58 -1.45
CA VAL A 35 -16.75 -3.83 -1.52
C VAL A 35 -15.56 -4.75 -1.25
N ALA A 36 -14.50 -4.61 -2.03
CA ALA A 36 -13.23 -5.26 -1.78
C ALA A 36 -12.12 -4.21 -1.62
N LEU A 37 -11.63 -4.06 -0.39
CA LEU A 37 -10.52 -3.20 -0.01
C LEU A 37 -9.20 -3.95 -0.23
N ILE A 38 -8.45 -3.58 -1.27
CA ILE A 38 -7.18 -4.23 -1.61
C ILE A 38 -6.03 -3.27 -1.41
N GLY A 39 -5.05 -3.63 -0.59
CA GLY A 39 -3.90 -2.77 -0.33
C GLY A 39 -2.76 -3.53 0.32
N TYR A 40 -1.52 -3.05 0.26
CA TYR A 40 -0.40 -3.74 0.92
C TYR A 40 -0.56 -3.76 2.46
N ARG A 41 0.26 -4.55 3.16
CA ARG A 41 0.30 -4.51 4.63
C ARG A 41 0.57 -3.08 5.13
N HIS A 42 0.01 -2.72 6.29
CA HIS A 42 0.22 -1.44 7.00
C HIS A 42 -0.26 -0.15 6.32
N VAL A 43 -1.03 -0.22 5.23
CA VAL A 43 -1.66 0.97 4.61
C VAL A 43 -2.92 1.48 5.35
N GLY A 44 -3.33 0.80 6.44
CA GLY A 44 -4.44 1.23 7.30
C GLY A 44 -5.80 0.59 7.01
N LYS A 45 -5.88 -0.51 6.23
CA LYS A 45 -7.14 -1.20 5.91
C LYS A 45 -7.97 -1.56 7.16
N THR A 46 -7.36 -2.28 8.10
CA THR A 46 -8.00 -2.69 9.35
C THR A 46 -8.44 -1.49 10.19
N ALA A 47 -7.64 -0.41 10.21
CA ALA A 47 -8.01 0.83 10.90
C ALA A 47 -9.25 1.48 10.28
N VAL A 48 -9.36 1.53 8.94
CA VAL A 48 -10.55 2.03 8.24
C VAL A 48 -11.78 1.18 8.56
N LEU A 49 -11.63 -0.15 8.56
CA LEU A 49 -12.74 -1.06 8.86
C LEU A 49 -13.22 -0.93 10.31
N GLN A 50 -12.29 -0.80 11.26
CA GLN A 50 -12.61 -0.59 12.67
C GLN A 50 -13.28 0.77 12.90
N GLU A 51 -12.77 1.83 12.27
CA GLU A 51 -13.38 3.16 12.32
C GLU A 51 -14.78 3.17 11.69
N PHE A 52 -14.95 2.47 10.58
CA PHE A 52 -16.26 2.28 9.95
C PHE A 52 -17.25 1.58 10.89
N LEU A 53 -16.83 0.48 11.54
CA LEU A 53 -17.66 -0.25 12.50
C LEU A 53 -17.99 0.56 13.74
N HIS A 54 -17.04 1.34 14.24
CA HIS A 54 -17.24 2.21 15.39
C HIS A 54 -18.32 3.27 15.10
N ASN A 55 -18.28 3.84 13.89
CA ASN A 55 -19.25 4.84 13.43
C ASN A 55 -20.55 4.23 12.88
N LEU A 56 -20.69 2.91 12.85
CA LEU A 56 -21.88 2.23 12.36
C LEU A 56 -22.91 2.08 13.48
N ASP A 57 -23.63 3.17 13.76
CA ASP A 57 -24.74 3.19 14.71
C ASP A 57 -26.10 3.10 13.99
N ASP A 58 -26.49 1.88 13.60
CA ASP A 58 -27.79 1.60 12.97
C ASP A 58 -28.40 0.32 13.54
N SER A 59 -29.50 0.46 14.29
CA SER A 59 -30.20 -0.66 14.94
C SER A 59 -30.83 -1.66 13.97
N LYS A 60 -30.95 -1.33 12.67
CA LYS A 60 -31.41 -2.24 11.62
C LYS A 60 -30.27 -3.04 10.99
N VAL A 61 -29.03 -2.74 11.33
CA VAL A 61 -27.85 -3.37 10.74
C VAL A 61 -27.07 -4.11 11.83
N THR A 62 -26.75 -5.37 11.53
CA THR A 62 -25.93 -6.21 12.41
C THR A 62 -24.59 -6.46 11.74
N PRO A 63 -23.51 -5.83 12.26
CA PRO A 63 -22.17 -6.07 11.74
C PRO A 63 -21.59 -7.37 12.28
N VAL A 64 -20.81 -8.06 11.45
CA VAL A 64 -19.97 -9.20 11.80
C VAL A 64 -18.58 -8.94 11.24
N TYR A 65 -17.61 -8.78 12.14
CA TYR A 65 -16.22 -8.56 11.78
C TYR A 65 -15.36 -9.78 12.07
N LEU A 66 -14.65 -10.26 11.05
CA LEU A 66 -13.76 -11.41 11.13
C LEU A 66 -12.38 -11.03 10.64
N ASP A 67 -11.43 -10.97 11.57
CA ASP A 67 -10.00 -10.98 11.28
C ASP A 67 -9.55 -12.43 11.10
N LEU A 68 -9.17 -12.80 9.88
CA LEU A 68 -8.79 -14.17 9.51
C LEU A 68 -7.29 -14.43 9.56
N GLU A 69 -6.46 -13.43 9.88
CA GLU A 69 -5.01 -13.57 9.86
C GLU A 69 -4.54 -14.67 10.83
N ASN A 70 -3.89 -15.70 10.28
CA ASN A 70 -3.44 -16.89 11.02
C ASN A 70 -4.55 -17.61 11.81
N LYS A 71 -5.79 -17.60 11.30
CA LYS A 71 -6.95 -18.25 11.94
C LYS A 71 -7.41 -19.49 11.19
N ASP A 72 -8.14 -20.34 11.90
CA ASP A 72 -8.73 -21.57 11.36
C ASP A 72 -10.27 -21.49 11.30
N ILE A 73 -10.88 -22.56 10.78
CA ILE A 73 -12.34 -22.69 10.68
C ILE A 73 -13.05 -22.67 12.04
N PHE A 74 -12.39 -23.10 13.12
CA PHE A 74 -12.99 -23.10 14.46
C PHE A 74 -13.13 -21.67 14.98
N TYR A 75 -12.06 -20.87 14.86
CA TYR A 75 -12.11 -19.45 15.14
C TYR A 75 -13.16 -18.76 14.28
N PHE A 76 -13.17 -19.05 12.97
CA PHE A 76 -14.14 -18.48 12.03
C PHE A 76 -15.58 -18.74 12.50
N PHE A 77 -15.93 -19.99 12.82
CA PHE A 77 -17.25 -20.35 13.32
C PHE A 77 -17.61 -19.65 14.63
N GLN A 78 -16.71 -19.69 15.61
CA GLN A 78 -16.98 -19.14 16.94
C GLN A 78 -17.17 -17.62 16.86
N LYS A 79 -16.27 -16.90 16.18
CA LYS A 79 -16.37 -15.45 16.04
C LYS A 79 -17.54 -15.02 15.17
N PHE A 80 -17.81 -15.71 14.06
CA PHE A 80 -18.97 -15.42 13.22
C PHE A 80 -20.26 -15.52 14.03
N SER A 81 -20.47 -16.67 14.67
CA SER A 81 -21.72 -16.96 15.39
C SER A 81 -21.89 -16.06 16.60
N ALA A 82 -20.82 -15.87 17.39
CA ALA A 82 -20.86 -15.01 18.57
C ALA A 82 -21.08 -13.55 18.20
N SER A 83 -20.37 -13.01 17.21
CA SER A 83 -20.51 -11.62 16.78
C SER A 83 -21.91 -11.33 16.26
N LEU A 84 -22.48 -12.22 15.43
CA LEU A 84 -23.84 -12.09 14.91
C LEU A 84 -24.88 -12.01 16.04
N LEU A 85 -24.84 -12.95 16.99
CA LEU A 85 -25.80 -13.00 18.10
C LEU A 85 -25.58 -11.86 19.10
N TYR A 86 -24.32 -11.52 19.39
CA TYR A 86 -23.95 -10.43 20.28
C TYR A 86 -24.50 -9.09 19.78
N HIS A 87 -24.26 -8.74 18.51
CA HIS A 87 -24.73 -7.48 17.94
C HIS A 87 -26.25 -7.44 17.80
N PHE A 88 -26.88 -8.57 17.46
CA PHE A 88 -28.34 -8.68 17.45
C PHE A 88 -28.96 -8.38 18.83
N LEU A 89 -28.46 -9.03 19.89
CA LEU A 89 -28.95 -8.85 21.26
C LEU A 89 -28.66 -7.43 21.77
N LYS A 90 -27.47 -6.90 21.49
CA LYS A 90 -27.09 -5.51 21.81
C LYS A 90 -28.05 -4.51 21.19
N ASN A 91 -28.37 -4.65 19.90
CA ASN A 91 -29.29 -3.76 19.18
C ASN A 91 -30.72 -3.80 19.75
N ARG A 92 -31.10 -4.88 20.45
CA ARG A 92 -32.39 -5.03 21.14
C ARG A 92 -32.35 -4.67 22.63
N GLY A 93 -31.21 -4.19 23.14
CA GLY A 93 -31.04 -3.88 24.57
C GLY A 93 -31.15 -5.10 25.48
N GLN A 94 -30.86 -6.31 24.97
CA GLN A 94 -30.84 -7.54 25.76
C GLN A 94 -29.47 -7.74 26.43
N PRO A 95 -29.38 -8.60 27.48
CA PRO A 95 -28.11 -8.99 28.06
C PRO A 95 -27.19 -9.61 27.00
N VAL A 96 -25.92 -9.21 27.01
CA VAL A 96 -24.88 -9.74 26.13
C VAL A 96 -23.78 -10.38 26.95
N HIS A 97 -23.23 -11.46 26.41
CA HIS A 97 -22.20 -12.27 27.05
C HIS A 97 -21.07 -12.56 26.05
N ASP A 98 -19.86 -12.78 26.56
CA ASP A 98 -18.70 -13.18 25.74
C ASP A 98 -18.63 -14.71 25.48
N ASP A 99 -19.66 -15.46 25.86
CA ASP A 99 -19.77 -16.91 25.64
C ASP A 99 -20.86 -17.23 24.61
N LEU A 100 -20.49 -18.03 23.59
CA LEU A 100 -21.41 -18.39 22.51
C LEU A 100 -22.62 -19.20 23.00
N ASN A 101 -22.46 -20.10 23.97
CA ASN A 101 -23.58 -20.92 24.43
C ASN A 101 -24.60 -20.07 25.20
N LEU A 102 -24.13 -19.12 26.01
CA LEU A 102 -25.02 -18.13 26.65
C LEU A 102 -25.75 -17.27 25.62
N LEU A 103 -25.03 -16.77 24.59
CA LEU A 103 -25.65 -16.01 23.49
C LEU A 103 -26.71 -16.85 22.74
N LEU A 104 -26.47 -18.14 22.54
CA LEU A 104 -27.43 -19.05 21.91
C LEU A 104 -28.70 -19.23 22.75
N GLU A 105 -28.60 -19.34 24.07
CA GLU A 105 -29.78 -19.43 24.94
C GLU A 105 -30.58 -18.12 24.97
N GLU A 106 -29.90 -16.98 25.09
CA GLU A 106 -30.53 -15.65 25.11
C GLU A 106 -31.16 -15.28 23.75
N ALA A 107 -30.56 -15.69 22.64
CA ALA A 107 -31.08 -15.42 21.30
C ALA A 107 -32.22 -16.36 20.89
N LYS A 108 -32.32 -17.57 21.46
CA LYS A 108 -33.29 -18.61 21.06
C LYS A 108 -34.76 -18.16 21.05
N PRO A 109 -35.26 -17.34 22.00
CA PRO A 109 -36.64 -16.86 21.97
C PRO A 109 -36.95 -15.96 20.76
N TYR A 110 -35.92 -15.35 20.16
CA TYR A 110 -36.05 -14.38 19.08
C TYR A 110 -35.60 -14.93 17.72
N LEU A 111 -34.63 -15.83 17.72
CA LEU A 111 -33.99 -16.41 16.54
C LEU A 111 -33.92 -17.96 16.61
N PRO A 112 -35.05 -18.67 16.83
CA PRO A 112 -35.04 -20.12 16.99
C PRO A 112 -34.39 -20.88 15.83
N GLU A 113 -34.66 -20.50 14.58
CA GLU A 113 -34.13 -21.18 13.39
C GLU A 113 -32.62 -20.94 13.24
N THR A 114 -32.18 -19.68 13.39
CA THR A 114 -30.75 -19.32 13.34
C THR A 114 -29.97 -20.08 14.42
N VAL A 115 -30.48 -20.13 15.65
CA VAL A 115 -29.85 -20.82 16.78
C VAL A 115 -29.75 -22.33 16.54
N GLU A 116 -30.80 -22.95 15.97
CA GLU A 116 -30.78 -24.39 15.65
C GLU A 116 -29.72 -24.73 14.61
N VAL A 117 -29.60 -23.91 13.56
CA VAL A 117 -28.57 -24.10 12.52
C VAL A 117 -27.17 -23.93 13.09
N ILE A 118 -26.92 -22.92 13.94
CA ILE A 118 -25.62 -22.72 14.59
C ILE A 118 -25.26 -23.93 15.47
N ARG A 119 -26.20 -24.46 16.26
CA ARG A 119 -25.98 -25.67 17.08
C ARG A 119 -25.64 -26.89 16.21
N ASN A 120 -26.33 -27.07 15.09
CA ASN A 120 -26.04 -28.16 14.14
C ASN A 120 -24.64 -28.04 13.53
N ILE A 121 -24.19 -26.82 13.21
CA ILE A 121 -22.83 -26.56 12.72
C ILE A 121 -21.80 -26.86 13.82
N GLN A 122 -22.05 -26.44 15.06
CA GLN A 122 -21.19 -26.74 16.22
C GLN A 122 -20.97 -28.25 16.40
N LEU A 123 -22.05 -29.05 16.28
CA LEU A 123 -22.00 -30.51 16.35
C LEU A 123 -21.21 -31.12 15.18
N ASN A 124 -21.34 -30.57 13.97
CA ASN A 124 -20.62 -31.06 12.78
C ASN A 124 -19.12 -30.73 12.85
N LEU A 125 -18.74 -29.55 13.36
CA LEU A 125 -17.35 -29.19 13.62
C LEU A 125 -16.71 -30.11 14.65
N GLY A 126 -17.43 -30.41 15.74
CA GLY A 126 -16.96 -31.37 16.75
C GLY A 126 -16.76 -32.79 16.20
N LYS A 127 -17.41 -33.14 15.09
CA LYS A 127 -17.23 -34.41 14.36
C LYS A 127 -16.18 -34.33 13.24
N GLY A 128 -15.47 -33.21 13.10
CA GLY A 128 -14.43 -33.00 12.07
C GLY A 128 -14.98 -32.79 10.65
N LYS A 129 -16.28 -32.51 10.48
CA LYS A 129 -16.89 -32.30 9.16
C LYS A 129 -16.72 -30.86 8.69
N MET A 130 -15.50 -30.47 8.30
CA MET A 130 -15.15 -29.07 8.00
C MET A 130 -15.96 -28.49 6.84
N ALA A 131 -16.04 -29.18 5.71
CA ALA A 131 -16.73 -28.67 4.52
C ALA A 131 -18.22 -28.42 4.77
N SER A 132 -18.94 -29.39 5.34
CA SER A 132 -20.37 -29.21 5.66
C SER A 132 -20.61 -28.11 6.68
N SER A 133 -19.67 -27.93 7.62
CA SER A 133 -19.77 -26.88 8.64
C SER A 133 -19.56 -25.50 8.03
N PHE A 134 -18.57 -25.34 7.14
CA PHE A 134 -18.37 -24.10 6.40
C PHE A 134 -19.60 -23.77 5.54
N PHE A 135 -20.11 -24.73 4.76
CA PHE A 135 -21.28 -24.50 3.92
C PHE A 135 -22.54 -24.16 4.72
N GLY A 136 -22.76 -24.83 5.86
CA GLY A 136 -23.85 -24.50 6.76
C GLY A 136 -23.69 -23.11 7.37
N LEU A 137 -22.47 -22.72 7.75
CA LEU A 137 -22.21 -21.38 8.28
C LEU A 137 -22.50 -20.29 7.26
N MET A 138 -22.18 -20.52 5.98
CA MET A 138 -22.50 -19.59 4.91
C MET A 138 -23.99 -19.43 4.63
N THR A 139 -24.87 -20.31 5.15
CA THR A 139 -26.33 -20.11 5.08
C THR A 139 -26.90 -19.30 6.24
N VAL A 140 -26.17 -19.20 7.35
CA VAL A 140 -26.63 -18.49 8.57
C VAL A 140 -27.04 -17.04 8.30
N PRO A 141 -26.30 -16.20 7.54
CA PRO A 141 -26.74 -14.83 7.26
C PRO A 141 -28.12 -14.74 6.59
N GLU A 142 -28.43 -15.69 5.70
CA GLU A 142 -29.70 -15.71 4.96
C GLU A 142 -30.87 -15.98 5.90
N ILE A 143 -30.73 -17.03 6.73
CA ILE A 143 -31.73 -17.41 7.73
C ILE A 143 -31.91 -16.28 8.74
N TYR A 144 -30.80 -15.74 9.26
CA TYR A 144 -30.81 -14.65 10.22
C TYR A 144 -31.52 -13.40 9.68
N THR A 145 -31.21 -12.95 8.46
CA THR A 145 -31.82 -11.73 7.91
C THR A 145 -33.32 -11.93 7.61
N TYR A 146 -33.74 -13.14 7.26
CA TYR A 146 -35.16 -13.48 7.11
C TYR A 146 -35.89 -13.50 8.47
N GLU A 147 -35.30 -14.13 9.48
CA GLU A 147 -35.89 -14.31 10.80
C GLU A 147 -35.92 -13.02 11.63
N SER A 148 -34.84 -12.23 11.58
CA SER A 148 -34.70 -10.99 12.35
C SER A 148 -35.34 -9.77 11.67
N GLY A 149 -35.47 -9.79 10.35
CA GLY A 149 -35.81 -8.61 9.53
C GLY A 149 -34.72 -7.53 9.49
N GLN A 150 -33.53 -7.80 10.05
CA GLN A 150 -32.38 -6.89 10.02
C GLN A 150 -31.48 -7.17 8.82
N PHE A 151 -30.67 -6.18 8.46
CA PHE A 151 -29.61 -6.31 7.47
C PHE A 151 -28.33 -6.80 8.14
N CYS A 152 -27.49 -7.51 7.38
CA CYS A 152 -26.21 -8.01 7.87
C CYS A 152 -25.05 -7.38 7.10
N VAL A 153 -24.02 -6.91 7.80
CA VAL A 153 -22.76 -6.43 7.19
C VAL A 153 -21.65 -7.39 7.59
N LEU A 154 -21.14 -8.15 6.63
CA LEU A 154 -20.12 -9.17 6.84
C LEU A 154 -18.77 -8.64 6.36
N ILE A 155 -17.83 -8.51 7.29
CA ILE A 155 -16.47 -8.02 7.01
C ILE A 155 -15.49 -9.17 7.20
N PHE A 156 -14.85 -9.59 6.12
CA PHE A 156 -13.77 -10.59 6.14
C PHE A 156 -12.44 -9.88 5.87
N ASP A 157 -11.70 -9.61 6.95
CA ASP A 157 -10.33 -9.09 6.85
C ASP A 157 -9.35 -10.24 6.61
N GLU A 158 -8.39 -10.01 5.70
CA GLU A 158 -7.52 -11.04 5.12
C GLU A 158 -8.26 -12.25 4.53
N PHE A 159 -9.27 -12.00 3.69
CA PHE A 159 -10.20 -13.02 3.17
C PHE A 159 -9.55 -14.16 2.38
N GLN A 160 -8.35 -13.96 1.82
CA GLN A 160 -7.62 -14.99 1.07
C GLN A 160 -7.26 -16.20 1.94
N VAL A 161 -7.16 -16.04 3.27
CA VAL A 161 -6.86 -17.11 4.22
C VAL A 161 -7.93 -18.21 4.22
N LEU A 162 -9.14 -17.91 3.73
CA LEU A 162 -10.19 -18.91 3.56
C LEU A 162 -9.78 -20.11 2.68
N ASP A 163 -8.82 -19.94 1.76
CA ASP A 163 -8.26 -21.05 0.94
C ASP A 163 -7.48 -22.06 1.80
N GLU A 164 -7.00 -21.64 2.97
CA GLU A 164 -6.16 -22.45 3.88
C GLU A 164 -6.98 -23.31 4.85
N PHE A 165 -8.31 -23.16 4.89
CA PHE A 165 -9.20 -23.92 5.78
C PHE A 165 -9.33 -25.40 5.42
N GLY A 166 -8.73 -25.85 4.32
CA GLY A 166 -8.79 -27.23 3.85
C GLY A 166 -10.17 -27.65 3.35
N VAL A 167 -11.03 -26.69 3.00
CA VAL A 167 -12.35 -26.92 2.42
C VAL A 167 -12.24 -26.76 0.90
N PRO A 168 -12.75 -27.72 0.10
CA PRO A 168 -12.74 -27.59 -1.35
C PRO A 168 -13.71 -26.51 -1.82
N ASP A 169 -13.32 -25.76 -2.86
CA ASP A 169 -14.17 -24.78 -3.56
C ASP A 169 -14.83 -23.71 -2.66
N VAL A 170 -14.15 -23.30 -1.59
CA VAL A 170 -14.63 -22.32 -0.60
C VAL A 170 -15.19 -21.06 -1.26
N PHE A 171 -14.43 -20.45 -2.17
CA PHE A 171 -14.82 -19.21 -2.83
C PHE A 171 -15.97 -19.41 -3.82
N THR A 172 -16.03 -20.53 -4.53
CA THR A 172 -17.15 -20.84 -5.43
C THR A 172 -18.45 -20.98 -4.65
N SER A 173 -18.41 -21.67 -3.50
CA SER A 173 -19.57 -21.79 -2.61
C SER A 173 -19.97 -20.45 -2.00
N LEU A 174 -19.00 -19.69 -1.49
CA LEU A 174 -19.22 -18.34 -0.97
C LEU A 174 -19.87 -17.44 -2.03
N SER A 175 -19.38 -17.49 -3.27
CA SER A 175 -19.94 -16.74 -4.41
C SER A 175 -21.42 -17.04 -4.63
N SER A 176 -21.79 -18.33 -4.62
CA SER A 176 -23.19 -18.75 -4.75
C SER A 176 -24.10 -18.17 -3.66
N LYS A 177 -23.60 -18.07 -2.43
CA LYS A 177 -24.34 -17.53 -1.28
C LYS A 177 -24.42 -16.02 -1.29
N ILE A 178 -23.33 -15.34 -1.62
CA ILE A 178 -23.33 -13.88 -1.80
C ILE A 178 -24.41 -13.48 -2.81
N MET A 179 -24.62 -14.23 -3.90
CA MET A 179 -25.68 -13.90 -4.87
C MET A 179 -27.11 -13.98 -4.30
N THR A 180 -27.40 -14.96 -3.46
CA THR A 180 -28.76 -15.17 -2.92
C THR A 180 -29.08 -14.24 -1.74
N GLN A 181 -28.06 -13.84 -0.98
CA GLN A 181 -28.20 -13.06 0.25
C GLN A 181 -28.36 -11.55 -0.02
N LYS A 182 -29.55 -11.14 -0.48
CA LYS A 182 -29.87 -9.75 -0.84
C LYS A 182 -29.79 -8.76 0.32
N ASN A 183 -30.05 -9.21 1.55
CA ASN A 183 -30.01 -8.39 2.76
C ASN A 183 -28.64 -8.40 3.47
N CYS A 184 -27.61 -8.93 2.80
CA CYS A 184 -26.24 -9.00 3.34
C CYS A 184 -25.27 -8.21 2.45
N LEU A 185 -24.54 -7.27 3.05
CA LEU A 185 -23.41 -6.58 2.42
C LEU A 185 -22.10 -7.26 2.80
N TYR A 186 -21.28 -7.58 1.80
CA TYR A 186 -19.95 -8.14 2.01
C TYR A 186 -18.87 -7.08 1.80
N ILE A 187 -17.97 -6.97 2.78
CA ILE A 187 -16.76 -6.17 2.71
C ILE A 187 -15.58 -7.12 2.87
N LEU A 188 -14.76 -7.24 1.84
CA LEU A 188 -13.57 -8.09 1.85
C LEU A 188 -12.33 -7.20 1.94
N SER A 189 -11.34 -7.58 2.75
CA SER A 189 -10.04 -6.90 2.81
C SER A 189 -8.90 -7.88 2.63
N SER A 190 -7.84 -7.46 1.95
CA SER A 190 -6.65 -8.29 1.75
C SER A 190 -5.37 -7.46 1.65
N SER A 191 -4.31 -7.96 2.32
CA SER A 191 -2.94 -7.47 2.17
C SER A 191 -2.21 -7.99 0.93
N TYR A 192 -2.76 -9.01 0.26
CA TYR A 192 -2.12 -9.73 -0.85
C TYR A 192 -2.79 -9.39 -2.18
N LYS A 193 -2.45 -8.22 -2.74
CA LYS A 193 -3.11 -7.66 -3.94
C LYS A 193 -3.31 -8.69 -5.06
N TYR A 194 -2.24 -9.40 -5.45
CA TYR A 194 -2.30 -10.37 -6.54
C TYR A 194 -3.21 -11.56 -6.22
N SER A 195 -3.08 -12.15 -5.02
CA SER A 195 -3.92 -13.26 -4.59
C SER A 195 -5.39 -12.86 -4.54
N ALA A 196 -5.69 -11.71 -3.95
CA ALA A 196 -7.05 -11.17 -3.86
C ALA A 196 -7.65 -10.89 -5.24
N GLN A 197 -6.92 -10.19 -6.12
CA GLN A 197 -7.36 -9.92 -7.48
C GLN A 197 -7.63 -11.22 -8.25
N LYS A 198 -6.75 -12.23 -8.09
CA LYS A 198 -6.94 -13.54 -8.72
C LYS A 198 -8.17 -14.26 -8.18
N ILE A 199 -8.39 -14.29 -6.87
CA ILE A 199 -9.57 -14.92 -6.25
C ILE A 199 -10.84 -14.22 -6.74
N LEU A 200 -10.84 -12.88 -6.78
CA LEU A 200 -11.99 -12.09 -7.22
C LEU A 200 -12.30 -12.28 -8.71
N ALA A 201 -11.27 -12.31 -9.56
CA ALA A 201 -11.42 -12.46 -10.99
C ALA A 201 -11.72 -13.90 -11.44
N GLU A 202 -11.16 -14.91 -10.80
CA GLU A 202 -11.30 -16.30 -11.21
C GLU A 202 -12.38 -17.03 -10.40
N LYS A 203 -12.23 -17.07 -9.07
CA LYS A 203 -13.06 -17.90 -8.17
C LYS A 203 -14.38 -17.23 -7.79
N LEU A 204 -14.42 -15.90 -7.73
CA LEU A 204 -15.62 -15.11 -7.48
C LEU A 204 -16.18 -14.48 -8.77
N SER A 205 -15.79 -14.99 -9.94
CA SER A 205 -16.17 -14.48 -11.26
C SER A 205 -17.68 -14.35 -11.49
N LEU A 206 -18.51 -15.21 -10.88
CA LEU A 206 -19.98 -15.08 -10.95
C LEU A 206 -20.50 -13.78 -10.31
N LEU A 207 -19.66 -13.08 -9.55
CA LEU A 207 -19.91 -11.77 -8.94
C LEU A 207 -19.25 -10.62 -9.73
N PHE A 208 -18.77 -10.83 -10.97
CA PHE A 208 -18.23 -9.74 -11.79
C PHE A 208 -19.24 -8.59 -11.88
N GLY A 209 -18.86 -7.42 -11.35
CA GLY A 209 -19.72 -6.23 -11.24
C GLY A 209 -20.44 -6.04 -9.88
N ASN A 210 -20.49 -7.07 -9.02
CA ASN A 210 -21.06 -6.97 -7.67
C ASN A 210 -20.07 -6.49 -6.61
N PHE A 211 -18.76 -6.62 -6.87
CA PHE A 211 -17.71 -6.06 -6.01
C PHE A 211 -17.13 -4.80 -6.64
N GLU A 212 -17.19 -3.71 -5.89
CA GLU A 212 -16.41 -2.52 -6.15
C GLU A 212 -15.00 -2.69 -5.57
N MET A 213 -14.01 -2.63 -6.44
CA MET A 213 -12.61 -2.75 -6.08
C MET A 213 -12.09 -1.39 -5.64
N VAL A 214 -11.69 -1.29 -4.38
CA VAL A 214 -11.10 -0.07 -3.83
C VAL A 214 -9.64 -0.38 -3.49
N GLU A 215 -8.74 0.20 -4.27
CA GLU A 215 -7.31 0.08 -3.98
C GLU A 215 -6.90 1.07 -2.88
N MET A 216 -6.20 0.54 -1.87
CA MET A 216 -5.61 1.30 -0.79
C MET A 216 -4.09 1.22 -0.89
N ASP A 217 -3.47 2.33 -1.24
CA ASP A 217 -2.02 2.50 -1.13
C ASP A 217 -1.65 3.29 0.12
N ALA A 218 -0.35 3.46 0.41
CA ALA A 218 0.13 4.38 1.43
C ALA A 218 -0.40 5.81 1.21
N PHE A 219 -0.31 6.69 2.21
CA PHE A 219 -0.72 8.08 2.00
C PHE A 219 0.11 8.72 0.88
N ASP A 220 -0.56 9.53 0.06
CA ASP A 220 0.16 10.41 -0.85
C ASP A 220 0.87 11.51 -0.06
N HIS A 221 1.54 12.41 -0.79
CA HIS A 221 2.30 13.46 -0.15
C HIS A 221 1.42 14.37 0.73
N ARG A 222 0.27 14.79 0.22
CA ARG A 222 -0.63 15.72 0.90
C ARG A 222 -1.22 15.11 2.15
N HIS A 223 -1.81 13.92 2.05
CA HIS A 223 -2.37 13.21 3.19
C HIS A 223 -1.32 12.87 4.24
N SER A 224 -0.06 12.62 3.83
CA SER A 224 1.04 12.41 4.76
C SER A 224 1.41 13.68 5.52
N GLN A 225 1.44 14.83 4.86
CA GLN A 225 1.67 16.13 5.50
C GLN A 225 0.56 16.45 6.50
N ASP A 226 -0.69 16.36 6.07
CA ASP A 226 -1.86 16.59 6.93
C ASP A 226 -1.80 15.65 8.17
N PHE A 227 -1.40 14.39 7.97
CA PHE A 227 -1.25 13.44 9.08
C PHE A 227 -0.08 13.77 10.01
N ILE A 228 1.06 14.20 9.47
CA ILE A 228 2.20 14.66 10.29
C ILE A 228 1.81 15.89 11.11
N GLU A 229 1.13 16.86 10.49
CA GLU A 229 0.65 18.06 11.16
C GLU A 229 -0.34 17.74 12.29
N HIS A 230 -1.26 16.79 12.05
CA HIS A 230 -2.17 16.28 13.07
C HIS A 230 -1.40 15.60 14.23
N LEU A 231 -0.42 14.75 13.93
CA LEU A 231 0.39 14.06 14.94
C LEU A 231 1.29 15.01 15.75
N LEU A 232 1.69 16.13 15.16
CA LEU A 232 2.56 17.14 15.76
C LEU A 232 1.79 18.40 16.17
N GLU A 233 0.47 18.29 16.38
CA GLU A 233 -0.42 19.43 16.61
C GLU A 233 0.14 20.39 17.66
N GLY A 234 0.20 21.68 17.30
CA GLY A 234 0.75 22.74 18.15
C GLY A 234 2.27 22.88 18.12
N HIS A 235 2.98 22.18 17.22
CA HIS A 235 4.45 22.23 17.11
C HIS A 235 4.92 22.56 15.69
N LYS A 236 5.98 23.36 15.60
CA LYS A 236 6.54 23.79 14.30
C LYS A 236 7.57 22.78 13.80
N ILE A 237 7.34 22.30 12.58
CA ILE A 237 8.28 21.53 11.76
C ILE A 237 8.47 22.28 10.43
N GLY A 238 9.71 22.35 9.94
CA GLY A 238 9.96 22.95 8.62
C GLY A 238 9.43 22.08 7.49
N ASN A 239 8.85 22.68 6.45
CA ASN A 239 8.26 21.95 5.31
C ASN A 239 9.22 20.91 4.72
N GLN A 240 10.50 21.26 4.54
CA GLN A 240 11.53 20.35 4.02
C GLN A 240 11.69 19.07 4.86
N LEU A 241 11.59 19.18 6.18
CA LEU A 241 11.66 18.03 7.09
C LEU A 241 10.38 17.21 7.04
N CYS A 242 9.23 17.85 6.85
CA CYS A 242 7.95 17.17 6.63
C CYS A 242 7.99 16.35 5.32
N HIS A 243 8.42 16.97 4.21
CA HIS A 243 8.65 16.29 2.92
C HIS A 243 9.61 15.11 3.06
N PHE A 244 10.73 15.32 3.76
CA PHE A 244 11.69 14.25 4.03
C PHE A 244 11.06 13.09 4.79
N LEU A 245 10.32 13.37 5.87
CA LEU A 245 9.65 12.33 6.66
C LEU A 245 8.64 11.55 5.82
N THR A 246 7.78 12.26 5.08
CA THR A 246 6.81 11.65 4.16
C THR A 246 7.48 10.69 3.19
N GLU A 247 8.57 11.12 2.55
CA GLU A 247 9.28 10.28 1.59
C GLU A 247 10.03 9.12 2.27
N PHE A 248 10.72 9.39 3.37
CA PHE A 248 11.53 8.41 4.08
C PHE A 248 10.67 7.26 4.64
N THR A 249 9.47 7.59 5.13
CA THR A 249 8.49 6.61 5.58
C THR A 249 7.61 6.08 4.45
N GLY A 250 7.79 6.52 3.20
CA GLY A 250 6.99 6.10 2.05
C GLY A 250 5.48 6.36 2.18
N GLY A 251 5.08 7.33 3.02
CA GLY A 251 3.68 7.62 3.34
C GLY A 251 2.95 6.53 4.14
N TYR A 252 3.65 5.53 4.68
CA TYR A 252 3.01 4.49 5.49
C TYR A 252 2.53 5.08 6.84
N PRO A 253 1.22 5.01 7.16
CA PRO A 253 0.67 5.64 8.37
C PRO A 253 1.34 5.15 9.65
N LEU A 254 1.59 3.84 9.76
CA LEU A 254 2.26 3.24 10.93
C LEU A 254 3.65 3.85 11.17
N TYR A 255 4.43 4.04 10.12
CA TYR A 255 5.80 4.56 10.22
C TYR A 255 5.79 6.03 10.61
N LEU A 256 4.92 6.83 9.98
CA LEU A 256 4.73 8.23 10.32
C LEU A 256 4.34 8.40 11.79
N GLN A 257 3.37 7.62 12.27
CA GLN A 257 2.89 7.66 13.65
C GLN A 257 4.02 7.32 14.64
N LEU A 258 4.77 6.25 14.41
CA LEU A 258 5.83 5.80 15.33
C LEU A 258 7.01 6.78 15.37
N VAL A 259 7.43 7.30 14.21
CA VAL A 259 8.51 8.29 14.14
C VAL A 259 8.09 9.61 14.77
N CYS A 260 6.89 10.13 14.44
CA CYS A 260 6.41 11.40 15.00
C CYS A 260 6.21 11.31 16.52
N ARG A 261 5.68 10.19 17.03
CA ARG A 261 5.56 9.96 18.48
C ARG A 261 6.93 9.99 19.17
N GLU A 262 7.95 9.40 18.57
CA GLU A 262 9.30 9.44 19.14
C GLU A 262 9.92 10.85 19.06
N VAL A 263 9.69 11.59 17.98
CA VAL A 263 10.06 13.02 17.91
C VAL A 263 9.43 13.81 19.06
N MET A 264 8.14 13.57 19.34
CA MET A 264 7.41 14.20 20.43
C MET A 264 7.98 13.86 21.81
N ASN A 265 8.29 12.58 22.05
CA ASN A 265 8.92 12.13 23.28
C ASN A 265 10.28 12.81 23.51
N LEU A 266 11.14 12.86 22.47
CA LEU A 266 12.46 13.46 22.56
C LEU A 266 12.37 14.98 22.74
N ARG A 267 11.44 15.64 22.05
CA ARG A 267 11.17 17.07 22.21
C ARG A 267 10.81 17.41 23.65
N ALA A 268 9.86 16.68 24.24
CA ALA A 268 9.45 16.86 25.63
C ALA A 268 10.62 16.63 26.60
N ARG A 269 11.46 15.62 26.33
CA ARG A 269 12.64 15.29 27.13
C ARG A 269 13.74 16.35 27.05
N PHE A 270 13.98 16.94 25.88
CA PHE A 270 15.02 17.95 25.67
C PHE A 270 14.51 19.39 25.77
N GLN A 271 13.21 19.59 26.09
CA GLN A 271 12.56 20.90 26.23
C GLN A 271 12.74 21.83 25.03
N GLN A 272 12.64 21.28 23.82
CA GLN A 272 12.88 22.06 22.60
C GLN A 272 11.58 22.61 22.02
N SER A 273 11.60 23.86 21.57
CA SER A 273 10.43 24.51 20.99
C SER A 273 10.12 24.01 19.59
N GLU A 274 11.15 23.76 18.78
CA GLU A 274 11.06 23.44 17.35
C GLU A 274 11.65 22.07 17.01
N ILE A 275 11.14 21.48 15.93
CA ILE A 275 11.61 20.19 15.41
C ILE A 275 12.65 20.44 14.30
N TYR A 276 13.86 19.93 14.50
CA TYR A 276 14.99 20.07 13.56
C TYR A 276 15.69 18.73 13.31
N LEU A 277 16.60 18.70 12.34
CA LEU A 277 17.16 17.47 11.78
C LEU A 277 17.79 16.52 12.83
N PRO A 278 18.72 16.95 13.69
CA PRO A 278 19.25 16.09 14.76
C PRO A 278 18.19 15.41 15.65
N LEU A 279 17.05 16.07 15.91
CA LEU A 279 15.95 15.47 16.69
C LEU A 279 15.28 14.35 15.89
N ILE A 280 14.99 14.58 14.61
CA ILE A 280 14.43 13.58 13.69
C ILE A 280 15.39 12.41 13.51
N ALA A 281 16.67 12.68 13.27
CA ALA A 281 17.70 11.65 13.13
C ALA A 281 17.76 10.76 14.37
N LYS A 282 17.66 11.37 15.56
CA LYS A 282 17.62 10.62 16.82
C LYS A 282 16.33 9.83 17.00
N ALA A 283 15.19 10.38 16.59
CA ALA A 283 13.92 9.66 16.62
C ALA A 283 13.96 8.43 15.71
N VAL A 284 14.35 8.60 14.44
CA VAL A 284 14.49 7.50 13.48
C VAL A 284 15.48 6.45 13.97
N GLU A 285 16.63 6.86 14.52
CA GLU A 285 17.59 5.93 15.13
C GLU A 285 16.94 5.13 16.25
N ASN A 286 16.25 5.76 17.20
CA ASN A 286 15.59 5.08 18.30
C ASN A 286 14.52 4.10 17.79
N THR A 287 13.72 4.52 16.82
CA THR A 287 12.65 3.68 16.26
C THR A 287 13.19 2.47 15.49
N LEU A 288 14.31 2.62 14.75
CA LEU A 288 14.89 1.54 13.93
C LEU A 288 15.85 0.62 14.67
N PHE A 289 16.69 1.16 15.56
CA PHE A 289 17.77 0.40 16.20
C PHE A 289 17.37 -0.23 17.53
N ASP A 290 16.30 0.24 18.17
CA ASP A 290 15.81 -0.39 19.39
C ASP A 290 15.28 -1.80 19.08
N ARG A 291 15.98 -2.83 19.58
CA ARG A 291 15.60 -4.24 19.43
C ARG A 291 14.22 -4.52 20.00
N TRP A 292 13.76 -3.75 20.97
CA TRP A 292 12.44 -3.89 21.58
C TRP A 292 11.42 -2.89 21.03
N GLY A 293 11.86 -2.01 20.13
CA GLY A 293 11.01 -1.05 19.44
C GLY A 293 10.04 -1.75 18.49
N VAL A 294 8.86 -1.14 18.33
CA VAL A 294 7.77 -1.71 17.51
C VAL A 294 8.22 -1.95 16.07
N ILE A 295 8.93 -1.00 15.44
CA ILE A 295 9.40 -1.15 14.05
C ILE A 295 10.46 -2.24 13.92
N SER A 296 11.50 -2.26 14.77
CA SER A 296 12.54 -3.30 14.68
C SER A 296 11.94 -4.68 14.87
N ARG A 297 11.01 -4.86 15.84
CA ARG A 297 10.34 -6.15 16.07
C ARG A 297 9.46 -6.55 14.90
N HIS A 298 8.72 -5.58 14.35
CA HIS A 298 7.90 -5.80 13.17
C HIS A 298 8.74 -6.29 11.97
N PHE A 299 9.87 -5.63 11.69
CA PHE A 299 10.78 -6.03 10.61
C PHE A 299 11.52 -7.34 10.89
N GLU A 300 11.87 -7.63 12.14
CA GLU A 300 12.40 -8.94 12.55
C GLU A 300 11.40 -10.07 12.26
N LEU A 301 10.12 -9.87 12.57
CA LEU A 301 9.07 -10.86 12.30
C LEU A 301 8.90 -11.10 10.79
N ILE A 302 8.88 -10.04 9.98
CA ILE A 302 8.87 -10.17 8.51
C ILE A 302 10.08 -10.98 8.03
N MET A 303 11.30 -10.61 8.46
CA MET A 303 12.50 -11.33 8.04
C MET A 303 12.48 -12.80 8.46
N ASN A 304 12.00 -13.09 9.67
CA ASN A 304 11.85 -14.45 10.14
C ASN A 304 10.86 -15.21 9.26
N GLU A 305 9.66 -14.67 9.01
CA GLU A 305 8.64 -15.27 8.13
C GLU A 305 9.19 -15.58 6.73
N LEU A 306 9.96 -14.64 6.16
CA LEU A 306 10.58 -14.81 4.85
C LEU A 306 11.69 -15.87 4.85
N CYS A 307 12.46 -15.96 5.93
CA CYS A 307 13.56 -16.92 6.06
C CYS A 307 13.16 -18.30 6.63
N LEU A 308 11.96 -18.43 7.18
CA LEU A 308 11.43 -19.69 7.73
C LEU A 308 11.20 -20.74 6.63
N GLY A 309 11.54 -22.00 6.90
CA GLY A 309 11.31 -23.14 6.00
C GLY A 309 12.54 -23.67 5.25
N LYS A 310 12.52 -24.95 4.87
CA LYS A 310 13.62 -25.61 4.14
C LYS A 310 13.74 -25.01 2.73
N GLY A 311 14.84 -24.29 2.47
CA GLY A 311 15.12 -23.63 1.18
C GLY A 311 14.97 -22.11 1.18
N ASN A 312 14.47 -21.51 2.27
CA ASN A 312 14.21 -20.07 2.37
C ASN A 312 15.36 -19.26 2.98
N ARG A 313 16.49 -19.91 3.29
CA ARG A 313 17.74 -19.27 3.73
C ARG A 313 18.33 -18.30 2.71
N VAL A 314 17.91 -18.41 1.44
CA VAL A 314 18.35 -17.55 0.34
C VAL A 314 17.70 -16.16 0.38
N ALA A 315 16.51 -16.03 0.99
CA ALA A 315 15.78 -14.77 1.02
C ALA A 315 16.57 -13.65 1.72
N GLY A 316 17.22 -13.95 2.85
CA GLY A 316 18.02 -12.99 3.61
C GLY A 316 19.16 -12.37 2.79
N PRO A 317 20.09 -13.18 2.24
CA PRO A 317 21.17 -12.67 1.38
C PRO A 317 20.67 -11.88 0.17
N VAL A 318 19.61 -12.34 -0.51
CA VAL A 318 19.03 -11.62 -1.66
C VAL A 318 18.47 -10.25 -1.24
N LEU A 319 17.76 -10.18 -0.10
CA LEU A 319 17.24 -8.92 0.42
C LEU A 319 18.35 -7.96 0.83
N ILE A 320 19.46 -8.46 1.38
CA ILE A 320 20.65 -7.65 1.70
C ILE A 320 21.30 -7.10 0.43
N ALA A 321 21.48 -7.93 -0.60
CA ALA A 321 22.05 -7.52 -1.89
C ALA A 321 21.19 -6.43 -2.55
N LEU A 322 19.87 -6.62 -2.58
CA LEU A 322 18.91 -5.61 -3.05
C LEU A 322 18.96 -4.32 -2.21
N ALA A 323 19.09 -4.43 -0.88
CA ALA A 323 19.12 -3.26 0.00
C ALA A 323 20.40 -2.42 -0.23
N ASN A 324 21.48 -3.07 -0.63
CA ASN A 324 22.73 -2.43 -1.05
C ASN A 324 22.72 -1.89 -2.49
N GLY A 325 21.62 -2.05 -3.22
CA GLY A 325 21.40 -1.43 -4.53
C GLY A 325 21.63 -2.34 -5.74
N LEU A 326 21.86 -3.65 -5.53
CA LEU A 326 21.98 -4.61 -6.62
C LEU A 326 20.59 -5.00 -7.12
N GLN A 327 20.15 -4.40 -8.23
CA GLN A 327 18.76 -4.50 -8.70
C GLN A 327 18.59 -5.56 -9.81
N ARG A 328 19.69 -6.00 -10.45
CA ARG A 328 19.64 -6.93 -11.59
C ARG A 328 19.92 -8.36 -11.17
N ASN A 329 19.32 -9.31 -11.90
CA ASN A 329 19.55 -10.73 -11.67
C ASN A 329 21.02 -11.14 -11.79
N GLU A 330 21.78 -10.52 -12.70
CA GLU A 330 23.20 -10.81 -12.91
C GLU A 330 24.02 -10.37 -11.68
N GLU A 331 23.83 -9.12 -11.23
CA GLU A 331 24.44 -8.59 -10.01
C GLU A 331 24.10 -9.42 -8.77
N LEU A 332 22.85 -9.86 -8.64
CA LEU A 332 22.40 -10.69 -7.53
C LEU A 332 23.01 -12.10 -7.56
N LEU A 333 23.27 -12.67 -8.74
CA LEU A 333 23.92 -13.98 -8.87
C LEU A 333 25.42 -13.90 -8.56
N ASP A 334 26.05 -12.77 -8.88
CA ASP A 334 27.47 -12.55 -8.60
C ASP A 334 27.71 -12.29 -7.10
N GLU A 335 26.79 -11.58 -6.43
CA GLU A 335 26.89 -11.26 -5.00
C GLU A 335 26.44 -12.42 -4.10
N VAL A 336 25.35 -13.10 -4.48
CA VAL A 336 24.78 -14.18 -3.69
C VAL A 336 25.21 -15.51 -4.31
N ASP A 337 26.00 -16.31 -3.58
CA ASP A 337 26.50 -17.63 -4.02
C ASP A 337 25.35 -18.67 -4.12
N ILE A 338 24.49 -18.51 -5.12
CA ILE A 338 23.30 -19.33 -5.40
C ILE A 338 23.11 -19.53 -6.89
N ASN A 339 22.36 -20.57 -7.25
CA ASN A 339 22.03 -20.80 -8.66
C ASN A 339 20.80 -19.99 -9.12
N LYS A 340 20.68 -19.82 -10.44
CA LYS A 340 19.60 -19.07 -11.09
C LYS A 340 18.19 -19.56 -10.74
N ALA A 341 18.00 -20.88 -10.54
CA ALA A 341 16.70 -21.44 -10.19
C ALA A 341 16.27 -21.05 -8.76
N GLN A 342 17.21 -21.08 -7.82
CA GLN A 342 17.01 -20.65 -6.44
C GLN A 342 16.71 -19.15 -6.37
N LEU A 343 17.49 -18.32 -7.07
CA LEU A 343 17.25 -16.88 -7.13
C LEU A 343 15.86 -16.58 -7.69
N THR A 344 15.50 -17.19 -8.83
CA THR A 344 14.20 -16.96 -9.47
C THR A 344 13.04 -17.36 -8.54
N LYS A 345 13.16 -18.50 -7.84
CA LYS A 345 12.15 -18.94 -6.87
C LYS A 345 12.05 -17.96 -5.70
N SER A 346 13.17 -17.50 -5.17
CA SER A 346 13.22 -16.54 -4.07
C SER A 346 12.59 -15.20 -4.46
N LEU A 347 12.97 -14.64 -5.62
CA LEU A 347 12.43 -13.37 -6.11
C LEU A 347 10.93 -13.44 -6.38
N ARG A 348 10.42 -14.53 -6.95
CA ARG A 348 8.97 -14.72 -7.13
C ARG A 348 8.22 -14.72 -5.81
N ARG A 349 8.70 -15.49 -4.83
CA ARG A 349 8.09 -15.50 -3.50
C ARG A 349 8.09 -14.10 -2.88
N LEU A 350 9.22 -13.39 -2.91
CA LEU A 350 9.31 -12.03 -2.36
C LEU A 350 8.37 -11.03 -3.08
N GLN A 351 8.10 -11.24 -4.38
CA GLN A 351 7.10 -10.46 -5.13
C GLN A 351 5.67 -10.82 -4.74
N ASP A 352 5.38 -12.11 -4.59
CA ASP A 352 4.05 -12.60 -4.19
C ASP A 352 3.67 -12.12 -2.78
N GLU A 353 4.65 -12.04 -1.87
CA GLU A 353 4.52 -11.49 -0.51
C GLU A 353 4.49 -9.94 -0.48
N GLY A 354 4.69 -9.28 -1.63
CA GLY A 354 4.68 -7.81 -1.73
C GLY A 354 5.88 -7.09 -1.11
N ILE A 355 6.97 -7.82 -0.82
CA ILE A 355 8.19 -7.27 -0.21
C ILE A 355 9.04 -6.54 -1.25
N ILE A 356 9.17 -7.12 -2.45
CA ILE A 356 9.92 -6.55 -3.56
C ILE A 356 9.04 -6.44 -4.79
N PHE A 357 9.42 -5.52 -5.67
CA PHE A 357 8.72 -5.24 -6.91
C PHE A 357 9.67 -5.43 -8.08
N ARG A 358 9.11 -5.69 -9.26
CA ARG A 358 9.86 -5.88 -10.49
C ARG A 358 9.38 -4.93 -11.57
N ASN A 359 10.31 -4.21 -12.19
CA ASN A 359 10.06 -3.44 -13.39
C ASN A 359 11.12 -3.80 -14.45
N GLY A 360 10.70 -4.45 -15.54
CA GLY A 360 11.64 -4.95 -16.54
C GLY A 360 12.59 -6.01 -15.97
N LYS A 361 13.89 -5.70 -15.92
CA LYS A 361 14.93 -6.54 -15.32
C LYS A 361 15.31 -6.12 -13.89
N LEU A 362 14.80 -4.98 -13.43
CA LEU A 362 15.14 -4.38 -12.15
C LEU A 362 14.19 -4.86 -11.05
N HIS A 363 14.76 -5.15 -9.89
CA HIS A 363 14.08 -5.53 -8.66
C HIS A 363 14.35 -4.47 -7.60
N TYR A 364 13.32 -4.02 -6.89
CA TYR A 364 13.44 -2.91 -5.95
C TYR A 364 12.45 -3.04 -4.77
N PHE A 365 12.73 -2.30 -3.70
CA PHE A 365 11.83 -2.16 -2.57
C PHE A 365 10.90 -0.96 -2.78
N LYS A 366 9.60 -1.11 -2.52
CA LYS A 366 8.68 0.03 -2.39
C LYS A 366 8.75 0.62 -0.97
N ASP A 367 8.93 -0.24 0.03
CA ASP A 367 9.14 0.18 1.42
C ASP A 367 10.60 0.59 1.65
N LYS A 368 10.85 1.90 1.60
CA LYS A 368 12.16 2.49 1.85
C LYS A 368 12.63 2.18 3.27
N LEU A 369 11.78 2.35 4.29
CA LEU A 369 12.17 2.19 5.69
C LEU A 369 12.61 0.77 6.00
N PHE A 370 11.90 -0.24 5.46
CA PHE A 370 12.28 -1.64 5.59
C PHE A 370 13.64 -1.93 4.92
N ARG A 371 13.87 -1.39 3.72
CA ARG A 371 15.17 -1.48 3.04
C ARG A 371 16.30 -0.88 3.87
N TYR A 372 16.09 0.31 4.44
CA TYR A 372 17.05 0.97 5.33
C TYR A 372 17.35 0.11 6.55
N TRP A 373 16.32 -0.45 7.19
CA TRP A 373 16.50 -1.34 8.31
C TRP A 373 17.30 -2.60 7.92
N ILE A 374 17.05 -3.20 6.75
CA ILE A 374 17.82 -4.35 6.27
C ILE A 374 19.32 -3.97 6.14
N LYS A 375 19.62 -2.86 5.47
CA LYS A 375 20.98 -2.39 5.21
C LYS A 375 21.74 -2.03 6.50
N PHE A 376 21.09 -1.30 7.40
CA PHE A 376 21.77 -0.68 8.55
C PHE A 376 21.65 -1.46 9.84
N VAL A 377 20.60 -2.27 9.99
CA VAL A 377 20.31 -2.99 11.22
C VAL A 377 20.49 -4.48 11.00
N PHE A 378 19.74 -5.09 10.09
CA PHE A 378 19.73 -6.54 9.92
C PHE A 378 21.07 -7.10 9.42
N GLN A 379 21.59 -6.57 8.30
CA GLN A 379 22.87 -7.00 7.72
C GLN A 379 24.01 -6.87 8.73
N ARG A 380 24.02 -5.78 9.49
CA ARG A 380 25.07 -5.53 10.48
C ARG A 380 24.96 -6.47 11.68
N ARG A 381 23.75 -6.74 12.18
CA ARG A 381 23.52 -7.73 13.25
C ARG A 381 23.94 -9.15 12.86
N LEU A 382 23.86 -9.52 11.58
CA LEU A 382 24.39 -10.80 11.10
C LEU A 382 25.93 -10.84 11.09
N ASN A 383 26.57 -9.69 10.85
CA ASN A 383 28.03 -9.56 10.75
C ASN A 383 28.69 -9.08 12.05
N GLU A 384 27.92 -8.89 13.12
CA GLU A 384 28.39 -8.45 14.44
C GLU A 384 29.32 -9.51 15.06
N ILE A 385 30.63 -9.23 15.05
CA ILE A 385 31.62 -10.00 15.83
C ILE A 385 31.74 -9.44 17.25
N GLU A 386 31.55 -8.12 17.41
CA GLU A 386 31.70 -7.41 18.68
C GLU A 386 30.43 -6.62 19.01
N LEU A 387 29.88 -6.82 20.21
CA LEU A 387 28.68 -6.14 20.71
C LEU A 387 28.99 -4.71 21.15
N THR A 388 29.38 -3.82 20.22
CA THR A 388 29.53 -2.37 20.48
C THR A 388 28.45 -1.56 19.74
N PRO A 389 27.27 -1.36 20.36
CA PRO A 389 26.14 -0.65 19.73
C PRO A 389 26.46 0.79 19.31
N ASP A 390 27.42 1.44 19.97
CA ASP A 390 27.68 2.87 19.78
C ASP A 390 28.36 3.19 18.45
N LYS A 391 29.29 2.35 17.99
CA LYS A 391 29.97 2.54 16.68
C LYS A 391 28.97 2.43 15.53
N GLN A 392 28.01 1.52 15.65
CA GLN A 392 26.98 1.31 14.64
C GLN A 392 26.01 2.49 14.56
N ARG A 393 25.56 2.98 15.71
CA ARG A 393 24.69 4.15 15.80
C ARG A 393 25.38 5.39 15.22
N GLN A 394 26.68 5.57 15.47
CA GLN A 394 27.45 6.67 14.89
C GLN A 394 27.53 6.60 13.36
N GLN A 395 27.84 5.43 12.81
CA GLN A 395 27.87 5.24 11.35
C GLN A 395 26.50 5.46 10.71
N PHE A 396 25.44 4.93 11.32
CA PHE A 396 24.08 5.18 10.87
C PHE A 396 23.74 6.66 10.87
N ARG A 397 24.04 7.39 11.95
CA ARG A 397 23.79 8.84 12.01
C ARG A 397 24.51 9.59 10.89
N ALA A 398 25.77 9.25 10.63
CA ALA A 398 26.54 9.90 9.57
C ALA A 398 25.93 9.64 8.18
N GLU A 399 25.58 8.39 7.88
CA GLU A 399 24.95 8.03 6.59
C GLU A 399 23.54 8.61 6.46
N PHE A 400 22.75 8.61 7.54
CA PHE A 400 21.42 9.22 7.57
C PHE A 400 21.47 10.74 7.38
N GLN A 401 22.43 11.41 8.02
CA GLN A 401 22.64 12.84 7.85
C GLN A 401 23.03 13.18 6.41
N LEU A 402 23.99 12.45 5.82
CA LEU A 402 24.34 12.61 4.40
C LEU A 402 23.14 12.37 3.49
N TYR A 403 22.30 11.39 3.80
CA TYR A 403 21.09 11.13 3.03
C TYR A 403 20.10 12.31 3.10
N VAL A 404 19.90 12.90 4.29
CA VAL A 404 19.02 14.06 4.45
C VAL A 404 19.59 15.29 3.76
N GLU A 405 20.90 15.54 3.87
CA GLU A 405 21.58 16.64 3.18
C GLU A 405 21.43 16.50 1.66
N ASN A 406 21.70 15.32 1.09
CA ASN A 406 21.48 15.04 -0.33
C ASN A 406 20.01 15.23 -0.73
N PHE A 407 19.06 14.86 0.14
CA PHE A 407 17.65 15.06 -0.09
C PHE A 407 17.31 16.56 -0.14
N GLN A 408 17.82 17.35 0.81
CA GLN A 408 17.62 18.79 0.86
C GLN A 408 18.21 19.48 -0.37
N ASP A 409 19.45 19.15 -0.73
CA ASP A 409 20.12 19.69 -1.92
C ASP A 409 19.35 19.34 -3.20
N THR A 410 18.88 18.09 -3.33
CA THR A 410 18.12 17.66 -4.51
C THR A 410 16.74 18.30 -4.57
N SER A 411 16.09 18.51 -3.43
CA SER A 411 14.77 19.11 -3.37
C SER A 411 14.78 20.61 -3.70
N GLN A 412 15.93 21.28 -3.53
CA GLN A 412 16.11 22.68 -3.90
C GLN A 412 16.48 22.88 -5.38
N LYS A 413 16.83 21.81 -6.11
CA LYS A 413 17.12 21.90 -7.55
C LYS A 413 15.84 22.18 -8.34
N ALA A 414 15.98 22.97 -9.41
CA ALA A 414 14.91 23.20 -10.37
C ALA A 414 14.42 21.88 -10.98
N PHE A 415 13.13 21.82 -11.34
CA PHE A 415 12.48 20.65 -11.93
C PHE A 415 13.27 20.06 -13.11
N SER A 416 13.74 20.91 -14.03
CA SER A 416 14.54 20.50 -15.18
C SER A 416 15.85 19.79 -14.81
N SER A 417 16.54 20.27 -13.77
CA SER A 417 17.76 19.63 -13.28
C SER A 417 17.48 18.25 -12.67
N ARG A 418 16.37 18.12 -11.93
CA ARG A 418 15.97 16.85 -11.31
C ARG A 418 15.57 15.80 -12.35
N ILE A 419 14.86 16.22 -13.40
CA ILE A 419 14.53 15.35 -14.53
C ILE A 419 15.81 14.93 -15.28
N LEU A 420 16.75 15.84 -15.49
CA LEU A 420 18.04 15.50 -16.13
C LEU A 420 18.80 14.43 -15.34
N GLU A 421 18.87 14.56 -14.01
CA GLU A 421 19.48 13.55 -13.14
C GLU A 421 18.79 12.18 -13.23
N LEU A 422 17.46 12.18 -13.34
CA LEU A 422 16.67 10.96 -13.50
C LEU A 422 16.93 10.28 -14.86
N LEU A 423 16.99 11.06 -15.94
CA LEU A 423 17.27 10.56 -17.29
C LEU A 423 18.68 9.97 -17.41
N ASN A 424 19.65 10.49 -16.66
CA ASN A 424 21.01 9.93 -16.57
C ASN A 424 21.05 8.53 -15.92
N CYS A 425 20.03 8.15 -15.15
CA CYS A 425 19.94 6.82 -14.55
C CYS A 425 19.43 5.74 -15.54
N LEU A 426 18.99 6.11 -16.75
CA LEU A 426 18.41 5.16 -17.70
C LEU A 426 19.45 4.25 -18.35
N VAL A 427 19.17 2.94 -18.36
CA VAL A 427 20.15 1.89 -18.71
C VAL A 427 19.76 1.05 -19.95
N ASN A 428 19.03 1.62 -20.90
CA ASN A 428 18.53 0.93 -22.09
C ASN A 428 17.65 -0.29 -21.77
N GLU A 429 16.67 -0.10 -20.87
CA GLU A 429 15.77 -1.16 -20.40
C GLU A 429 14.31 -0.92 -20.83
N SER A 430 13.56 -2.02 -20.93
CA SER A 430 12.11 -1.96 -21.09
C SER A 430 11.45 -1.84 -19.73
N LEU A 431 10.87 -0.68 -19.45
CA LEU A 431 10.17 -0.38 -18.21
C LEU A 431 8.66 -0.33 -18.46
N ASP A 432 7.90 -0.80 -17.49
CA ASP A 432 6.45 -0.62 -17.41
C ASP A 432 6.17 0.61 -16.52
N LEU A 433 5.62 1.66 -17.13
CA LEU A 433 5.20 2.87 -16.41
C LEU A 433 3.67 2.94 -16.53
N ASN A 434 2.98 2.70 -15.42
CA ASN A 434 1.51 2.72 -15.31
C ASN A 434 0.78 1.87 -16.37
N GLY A 435 1.25 0.64 -16.61
CA GLY A 435 0.64 -0.30 -17.55
C GLY A 435 1.07 -0.09 -19.00
N ARG A 436 1.93 0.89 -19.28
CA ARG A 436 2.52 1.13 -20.60
C ARG A 436 3.98 0.73 -20.59
N LYS A 437 4.35 -0.15 -21.53
CA LYS A 437 5.74 -0.58 -21.71
C LYS A 437 6.50 0.42 -22.58
N TYR A 438 7.50 1.06 -21.99
CA TYR A 438 8.43 1.95 -22.65
C TYR A 438 9.80 1.28 -22.77
N ARG A 439 10.41 1.34 -23.96
CA ARG A 439 11.84 1.03 -24.11
C ARG A 439 12.62 2.33 -24.01
N LEU A 440 13.20 2.58 -22.84
CA LEU A 440 13.92 3.82 -22.54
C LEU A 440 15.39 3.63 -22.87
N PRO A 441 15.98 4.44 -23.78
CA PRO A 441 17.39 4.32 -24.11
C PRO A 441 18.27 4.86 -22.99
N SER A 442 19.56 4.48 -23.01
CA SER A 442 20.59 5.23 -22.30
C SER A 442 20.97 6.45 -23.13
N PHE A 443 20.99 7.62 -22.51
CA PHE A 443 21.43 8.86 -23.17
C PHE A 443 22.92 9.06 -22.98
N ARG A 444 23.63 9.44 -24.05
CA ARG A 444 25.06 9.79 -24.00
C ARG A 444 25.28 11.26 -23.66
N ASP A 445 24.36 12.09 -24.14
CA ASP A 445 24.38 13.54 -23.92
C ASP A 445 22.97 14.03 -23.62
N LEU A 446 22.88 14.92 -22.62
CA LEU A 446 21.65 15.58 -22.18
C LEU A 446 21.94 17.07 -22.05
N SER A 447 21.48 17.82 -23.05
CA SER A 447 21.75 19.26 -23.16
C SER A 447 20.47 20.06 -22.85
N PRO A 448 20.41 20.79 -21.73
CA PRO A 448 19.28 21.67 -21.43
C PRO A 448 19.24 22.87 -22.40
N ALA A 449 18.04 23.25 -22.80
CA ALA A 449 17.72 24.32 -23.74
C ALA A 449 16.35 24.91 -23.41
N THR A 450 15.97 26.00 -24.08
CA THR A 450 14.65 26.64 -23.93
C THR A 450 14.03 26.90 -25.28
N VAL A 451 12.71 26.74 -25.38
CA VAL A 451 11.92 26.98 -26.60
C VAL A 451 10.86 28.02 -26.31
N ALA A 452 10.79 29.07 -27.12
CA ALA A 452 9.74 30.07 -26.99
C ALA A 452 8.44 29.55 -27.63
N ASP A 453 7.32 29.72 -26.94
CA ASP A 453 5.99 29.53 -27.51
C ASP A 453 5.60 30.69 -28.46
N GLU A 454 4.41 30.62 -29.06
CA GLU A 454 3.91 31.66 -29.97
C GLU A 454 3.74 33.04 -29.31
N HIS A 455 3.69 33.11 -27.98
CA HIS A 455 3.57 34.33 -27.18
C HIS A 455 4.91 34.78 -26.56
N GLY A 456 6.01 34.07 -26.83
CA GLY A 456 7.34 34.37 -26.32
C GLY A 456 7.65 33.83 -24.92
N LEU A 457 6.78 32.99 -24.34
CA LEU A 457 7.07 32.30 -23.07
C LEU A 457 8.06 31.16 -23.30
N LEU A 458 9.08 31.09 -22.45
CA LEU A 458 10.11 30.05 -22.54
C LEU A 458 9.61 28.76 -21.89
N ILE A 459 9.77 27.66 -22.62
CA ILE A 459 9.50 26.28 -22.20
C ILE A 459 10.84 25.57 -22.06
N ASP A 460 11.06 24.93 -20.92
CA ASP A 460 12.27 24.14 -20.67
C ASP A 460 12.28 22.88 -21.54
N VAL A 461 13.42 22.63 -22.18
CA VAL A 461 13.62 21.49 -23.07
C VAL A 461 14.97 20.84 -22.79
N ILE A 462 15.03 19.52 -22.88
CA ILE A 462 16.28 18.76 -22.86
C ILE A 462 16.42 18.09 -24.22
N GLN A 463 17.48 18.44 -24.93
CA GLN A 463 17.92 17.71 -26.13
C GLN A 463 18.74 16.51 -25.66
N ALA A 464 18.25 15.32 -25.99
CA ALA A 464 18.81 14.08 -25.49
C ALA A 464 19.30 13.22 -26.65
N HIS A 465 20.58 12.85 -26.63
CA HIS A 465 21.21 12.10 -27.71
C HIS A 465 21.54 10.68 -27.29
N THR A 466 21.17 9.73 -28.14
CA THR A 466 21.60 8.33 -28.09
C THR A 466 22.56 8.04 -29.24
N ASP A 467 23.09 6.83 -29.30
CA ASP A 467 23.98 6.37 -30.39
C ASP A 467 23.41 6.63 -31.79
N ASN A 468 22.09 6.47 -31.93
CA ASN A 468 21.43 6.42 -33.24
C ASN A 468 20.30 7.44 -33.39
N SER A 469 19.88 8.12 -32.33
CA SER A 469 18.72 9.00 -32.37
C SER A 469 18.78 10.18 -31.42
N THR A 470 18.02 11.22 -31.75
CA THR A 470 17.86 12.44 -30.95
C THR A 470 16.43 12.51 -30.44
N TRP A 471 16.28 12.88 -29.18
CA TRP A 471 15.01 13.05 -28.50
C TRP A 471 14.86 14.49 -28.08
N LEU A 472 13.62 14.98 -28.11
CA LEU A 472 13.25 16.27 -27.59
C LEU A 472 12.36 16.07 -26.37
N ILE A 473 12.88 16.38 -25.19
CA ILE A 473 12.15 16.19 -23.93
C ILE A 473 11.72 17.56 -23.44
N VAL A 474 10.41 17.80 -23.35
CA VAL A 474 9.84 19.10 -23.02
C VAL A 474 9.25 19.04 -21.63
N LEU A 475 9.58 20.05 -20.82
CA LEU A 475 9.30 20.09 -19.40
C LEU A 475 8.41 21.30 -19.08
N LYS A 476 7.32 21.05 -18.35
CA LYS A 476 6.45 22.14 -17.85
C LYS A 476 5.75 21.70 -16.58
N GLU A 477 5.94 22.45 -15.49
CA GLU A 477 5.33 22.12 -14.18
C GLU A 477 3.81 22.33 -14.20
N ASP A 478 3.35 23.48 -14.71
CA ASP A 478 1.95 23.92 -14.68
C ASP A 478 1.07 23.38 -15.83
N GLY A 479 1.49 22.29 -16.47
CA GLY A 479 0.74 21.66 -17.54
C GLY A 479 0.91 22.29 -18.91
N PHE A 480 0.53 21.52 -19.93
CA PHE A 480 0.62 21.91 -21.32
C PHE A 480 -0.72 22.37 -21.87
N LYS A 481 -0.67 23.34 -22.78
CA LYS A 481 -1.78 23.79 -23.61
C LYS A 481 -1.57 23.34 -25.05
N GLU A 482 -2.64 23.38 -25.83
CA GLU A 482 -2.63 22.97 -27.23
C GLU A 482 -1.64 23.77 -28.10
N GLN A 483 -1.40 25.05 -27.75
CA GLN A 483 -0.43 25.94 -28.40
C GLN A 483 1.02 25.54 -28.11
N ASP A 484 1.30 25.01 -26.92
CA ASP A 484 2.63 24.53 -26.56
C ASP A 484 3.03 23.37 -27.48
N VAL A 485 2.10 22.46 -27.77
CA VAL A 485 2.33 21.33 -28.70
C VAL A 485 2.70 21.86 -30.10
N SER A 486 2.05 22.92 -30.58
CA SER A 486 2.37 23.56 -31.85
C SER A 486 3.79 24.10 -31.88
N ALA A 487 4.18 24.83 -30.82
CA ALA A 487 5.50 25.43 -30.69
C ALA A 487 6.59 24.35 -30.66
N ILE A 488 6.37 23.26 -29.92
CA ILE A 488 7.30 22.12 -29.83
C ILE A 488 7.47 21.46 -31.21
N VAL A 489 6.39 21.25 -31.96
CA VAL A 489 6.46 20.67 -33.31
C VAL A 489 7.20 21.59 -34.28
N ALA A 490 6.98 22.91 -34.18
CA ALA A 490 7.70 23.88 -34.99
C ALA A 490 9.20 23.87 -34.68
N GLU A 491 9.57 23.80 -33.41
CA GLU A 491 10.96 23.75 -32.98
C GLU A 491 11.65 22.43 -33.37
N ALA A 492 10.96 21.29 -33.21
CA ALA A 492 11.45 19.99 -33.64
C ALA A 492 11.79 19.94 -35.14
N LYS A 493 11.11 20.76 -35.97
CA LYS A 493 11.41 20.91 -37.40
C LYS A 493 12.61 21.83 -37.69
N ARG A 494 12.97 22.71 -36.77
CA ARG A 494 14.09 23.66 -36.91
C ARG A 494 15.44 23.04 -36.52
N LEU A 495 15.44 22.03 -35.66
CA LEU A 495 16.65 21.32 -35.25
C LEU A 495 17.36 20.68 -36.45
N GLU A 496 18.68 20.78 -36.49
CA GLU A 496 19.53 20.22 -37.56
C GLU A 496 19.26 18.73 -37.80
N ARG A 497 18.97 18.00 -36.71
CA ARG A 497 18.56 16.60 -36.75
C ARG A 497 17.16 16.49 -36.17
N LYS A 498 16.19 16.16 -37.02
CA LYS A 498 14.80 15.96 -36.59
C LYS A 498 14.76 14.90 -35.48
N PRO A 499 14.16 15.20 -34.31
CA PRO A 499 14.08 14.23 -33.23
C PRO A 499 13.22 13.04 -33.66
N GLU A 500 13.67 11.83 -33.32
CA GLU A 500 12.91 10.60 -33.60
C GLU A 500 11.69 10.50 -32.67
N LYS A 501 11.83 11.01 -31.44
CA LYS A 501 10.77 11.04 -30.44
C LYS A 501 10.75 12.37 -29.70
N CYS A 502 9.53 12.80 -29.39
CA CYS A 502 9.29 13.89 -28.45
C CYS A 502 8.60 13.33 -27.21
N LEU A 503 9.07 13.74 -26.04
CA LEU A 503 8.54 13.36 -24.74
C LEU A 503 8.11 14.62 -23.99
N MET A 504 6.85 14.70 -23.59
CA MET A 504 6.32 15.74 -22.72
C MET A 504 6.29 15.24 -21.29
N ILE A 505 6.81 16.04 -20.36
CA ILE A 505 6.79 15.74 -18.93
C ILE A 505 6.11 16.89 -18.20
N SER A 506 5.02 16.56 -17.49
CA SER A 506 4.22 17.49 -16.69
C SER A 506 3.92 16.90 -15.32
N LEU A 507 3.83 17.75 -14.29
CA LEU A 507 3.32 17.34 -12.97
C LEU A 507 1.80 17.50 -12.86
N SER A 508 1.16 18.24 -13.78
CA SER A 508 -0.29 18.33 -13.85
C SER A 508 -0.88 17.42 -14.93
N GLU A 509 -2.14 17.02 -14.77
CA GLU A 509 -2.88 16.37 -15.83
C GLU A 509 -3.05 17.30 -17.04
N LEU A 510 -2.95 16.70 -18.23
CA LEU A 510 -3.23 17.40 -19.49
C LEU A 510 -4.74 17.37 -19.74
N ASP A 511 -5.28 18.49 -20.19
CA ASP A 511 -6.65 18.54 -20.68
C ASP A 511 -6.84 17.61 -21.90
N GLN A 512 -8.08 17.21 -22.15
CA GLN A 512 -8.41 16.22 -23.17
C GLN A 512 -7.99 16.67 -24.58
N HIS A 513 -8.10 17.97 -24.90
CA HIS A 513 -7.76 18.49 -26.21
C HIS A 513 -6.24 18.48 -26.44
N THR A 514 -5.46 18.97 -25.47
CA THR A 514 -4.00 18.96 -25.53
C THR A 514 -3.46 17.53 -25.63
N ARG A 515 -4.01 16.59 -24.84
CA ARG A 515 -3.62 15.17 -24.88
C ARG A 515 -3.88 14.55 -26.24
N LEU A 516 -5.04 14.80 -26.86
CA LEU A 516 -5.38 14.28 -28.19
C LEU A 516 -4.41 14.80 -29.24
N ARG A 517 -4.09 16.09 -29.23
CA ARG A 517 -3.14 16.68 -30.17
C ARG A 517 -1.72 16.11 -30.02
N ALA A 518 -1.22 16.00 -28.79
CA ALA A 518 0.08 15.40 -28.53
C ALA A 518 0.17 13.95 -29.06
N LEU A 519 -0.91 13.17 -28.89
CA LEU A 519 -0.99 11.80 -29.41
C LEU A 519 -1.04 11.74 -30.95
N GLN A 520 -1.70 12.69 -31.62
CA GLN A 520 -1.68 12.81 -33.10
C GLN A 520 -0.26 13.03 -33.63
N GLU A 521 0.53 13.84 -32.92
CA GLU A 521 1.94 14.10 -33.22
C GLU A 521 2.88 12.99 -32.69
N ARG A 522 2.32 11.91 -32.13
CA ARG A 522 3.01 10.72 -31.59
C ARG A 522 3.94 11.02 -30.41
N PHE A 523 3.62 12.04 -29.62
CA PHE A 523 4.41 12.39 -28.45
C PHE A 523 4.20 11.35 -27.33
N TRP A 524 5.26 11.10 -26.59
CA TRP A 524 5.14 10.44 -25.29
C TRP A 524 4.75 11.48 -24.25
N ILE A 525 3.89 11.07 -23.30
CA ILE A 525 3.40 11.93 -22.25
C ILE A 525 3.68 11.20 -20.93
N TRP A 526 4.43 11.85 -20.05
CA TRP A 526 4.65 11.42 -18.68
C TRP A 526 4.07 12.46 -17.73
N ASN A 527 3.21 12.00 -16.84
CA ASN A 527 2.63 12.78 -15.78
C ASN A 527 3.36 12.48 -14.45
N GLU A 528 2.85 13.04 -13.35
CA GLU A 528 3.37 12.81 -12.00
C GLU A 528 3.55 11.32 -11.69
N GLU A 529 2.59 10.46 -12.03
CA GLU A 529 2.64 9.04 -11.73
C GLU A 529 3.77 8.29 -12.48
N GLU A 530 4.03 8.60 -13.75
CA GLU A 530 5.18 8.01 -14.48
C GLU A 530 6.51 8.47 -13.87
N ILE A 531 6.62 9.74 -13.47
CA ILE A 531 7.81 10.28 -12.83
C ILE A 531 8.02 9.65 -11.45
N LYS A 532 6.97 9.52 -10.65
CA LYS A 532 6.99 8.85 -9.35
C LYS A 532 7.45 7.39 -9.47
N ALA A 533 7.00 6.67 -10.50
CA ALA A 533 7.44 5.31 -10.77
C ALA A 533 8.95 5.24 -11.07
N LEU A 534 9.48 6.14 -11.90
CA LEU A 534 10.91 6.22 -12.23
C LEU A 534 11.76 6.62 -11.02
N VAL A 535 11.33 7.64 -10.29
CA VAL A 535 12.01 8.13 -9.08
C VAL A 535 12.08 7.03 -8.01
N THR A 536 10.99 6.26 -7.83
CA THR A 536 10.98 5.10 -6.92
C THR A 536 11.93 4.00 -7.40
N LEU A 537 11.95 3.71 -8.70
CA LEU A 537 12.81 2.67 -9.29
C LEU A 537 14.31 2.99 -9.12
N PHE A 538 14.69 4.24 -9.32
CA PHE A 538 16.08 4.72 -9.24
C PHE A 538 16.46 5.32 -7.88
N ASP A 539 15.60 5.16 -6.86
CA ASP A 539 15.87 5.62 -5.50
C ASP A 539 16.22 7.12 -5.39
N LYS A 540 15.50 7.94 -6.17
CA LYS A 540 15.67 9.41 -6.17
C LYS A 540 14.65 10.08 -5.24
N PRO A 541 14.91 11.32 -4.80
CA PRO A 541 13.92 12.17 -4.15
C PRO A 541 12.69 12.45 -5.01
N SER A 542 11.49 12.40 -4.42
CA SER A 542 10.19 12.68 -5.04
C SER A 542 10.13 14.10 -5.62
N ILE A 543 9.77 14.18 -6.89
CA ILE A 543 9.63 15.46 -7.60
C ILE A 543 8.20 15.94 -7.37
N LEU A 544 8.05 16.92 -6.48
CA LEU A 544 6.77 17.47 -6.04
C LEU A 544 6.58 18.86 -6.65
N ARG A 545 5.31 19.26 -6.73
CA ARG A 545 4.90 20.62 -7.07
C ARG A 545 5.04 21.56 -5.88
#